data_AF-A0A1C5TB78-F1
#
_entry.id   AF-A0A1C5TB78-F1
#
_cell.length_a   1.000
_cell.length_b   1.000
_cell.length_c   1.000
_cell.angle_alpha   90.00
_cell.angle_beta   90.00
_cell.angle_gamma   90.00
#
_symmetry.space_group_name_H-M   'P 1'
#
loop_
_entity.id
_entity.type
_entity.pdbx_description
1 polymer ?
#
loop_
_entity_poly.entity_id
_entity_poly.type
_entity_poly.pdbx_seq_one_letter_code
_entity_poly.pdbx_strand_id
1 'polypeptide(L)'
;MYAFDSRIRYSETDSEGRLTLNALLNYFQDCSTFHSEDVGLGIGYMKEIGQVWVLSAWQIVVNRYPQLGEKVRIVTLPYELKAFLGYRNFAMLDEKGEYIAKANSLWSLLDVATGKPVIVNEAMRKGYAADKKLDMDYAPRKITVPEGGQLLEPIVVKKHHLDTNHHVNNGQYVNIAMEYLPDDFVIRQMRAEYKKQAFLEDVLHPYVVHTENGYIICLQDEEGRPYVSVEFLQ
;
A
#
# COMPACT_ATOMS: atom_id res chain seq x y z
N MET A 1 2.51 12.05 15.61
CA MET A 1 2.93 10.66 15.39
C MET A 1 1.94 9.74 16.06
N TYR A 2 1.38 8.77 15.33
CA TYR A 2 0.48 7.75 15.87
C TYR A 2 1.16 6.38 15.83
N ALA A 3 0.89 5.53 16.82
CA ALA A 3 1.50 4.21 16.89
C ALA A 3 0.64 3.22 17.69
N PHE A 4 0.80 1.94 17.40
CA PHE A 4 0.31 0.85 18.24
C PHE A 4 1.35 -0.28 18.32
N ASP A 5 1.29 -1.05 19.41
CA ASP A 5 2.13 -2.22 19.62
C ASP A 5 1.40 -3.49 19.21
N SER A 6 2.14 -4.46 18.66
CA SER A 6 1.59 -5.72 18.22
C SER A 6 2.59 -6.87 18.35
N ARG A 7 2.16 -8.05 17.92
CA ARG A 7 2.95 -9.27 17.92
C ARG A 7 2.63 -10.06 16.66
N ILE A 8 3.67 -10.52 15.95
CA ILE A 8 3.50 -11.26 14.70
C ILE A 8 2.68 -12.53 14.94
N ARG A 9 1.57 -12.68 14.22
CA ARG A 9 0.63 -13.80 14.35
C ARG A 9 0.93 -14.88 13.32
N TYR A 10 0.56 -16.12 13.65
CA TYR A 10 0.77 -17.27 12.76
C TYR A 10 0.10 -17.10 11.38
N SER A 11 -1.08 -16.48 11.33
CA SER A 11 -1.81 -16.24 10.08
C SER A 11 -1.17 -15.19 9.17
N GLU A 12 -0.08 -14.55 9.61
CA GLU A 12 0.58 -13.45 8.91
C GLU A 12 1.93 -13.87 8.33
N THR A 13 2.37 -15.09 8.63
CA THR A 13 3.69 -15.59 8.25
C THR A 13 3.66 -16.42 6.96
N ASP A 14 4.77 -16.43 6.25
CA ASP A 14 5.08 -17.37 5.19
C ASP A 14 5.34 -18.79 5.73
N SER A 15 5.70 -19.72 4.84
CA SER A 15 6.03 -21.10 5.19
C SER A 15 7.26 -21.23 6.09
N GLU A 16 8.10 -20.19 6.17
CA GLU A 16 9.31 -20.13 6.99
C GLU A 16 9.07 -19.42 8.34
N GLY A 17 7.82 -19.08 8.66
CA GLY A 17 7.45 -18.44 9.91
C GLY A 17 7.86 -16.97 10.02
N ARG A 18 8.08 -16.29 8.88
CA ARG A 18 8.40 -14.86 8.81
C ARG A 18 7.21 -14.08 8.32
N LEU A 19 7.03 -12.86 8.83
CA LEU A 19 5.96 -11.96 8.39
C LEU A 19 5.99 -11.78 6.87
N THR A 20 4.85 -11.93 6.20
CA THR A 20 4.74 -11.66 4.76
C THR A 20 4.73 -10.17 4.45
N LEU A 21 5.14 -9.78 3.24
CA LEU A 21 5.03 -8.38 2.78
C LEU A 21 3.59 -7.86 2.83
N ASN A 22 2.62 -8.69 2.47
CA ASN A 22 1.21 -8.32 2.52
C ASN A 22 0.73 -8.07 3.96
N ALA A 23 1.14 -8.91 4.92
CA ALA A 23 0.82 -8.65 6.32
C ALA A 23 1.50 -7.37 6.84
N LEU A 24 2.74 -7.08 6.43
CA LEU A 24 3.39 -5.80 6.73
C LEU A 24 2.61 -4.60 6.15
N LEU A 25 2.12 -4.71 4.91
CA LEU A 25 1.27 -3.69 4.29
C LEU A 25 -0.03 -3.52 5.07
N ASN A 26 -0.68 -4.60 5.51
CA ASN A 26 -1.88 -4.55 6.34
C ASN A 26 -1.63 -3.82 7.66
N TYR A 27 -0.52 -4.11 8.35
CA TYR A 27 -0.12 -3.38 9.56
C TYR A 27 -0.04 -1.86 9.31
N PHE A 28 0.51 -1.42 8.18
CA PHE A 28 0.56 -0.01 7.83
C PHE A 28 -0.82 0.57 7.53
N GLN A 29 -1.66 -0.12 6.75
CA GLN A 29 -3.02 0.33 6.48
C GLN A 29 -3.82 0.48 7.78
N ASP A 30 -3.79 -0.53 8.64
CA ASP A 30 -4.46 -0.53 9.95
C ASP A 30 -3.98 0.65 10.80
N CYS A 31 -2.66 0.92 10.82
CA CYS A 31 -2.11 2.05 11.56
C CYS A 31 -2.66 3.39 11.08
N SER A 32 -2.76 3.62 9.76
CA SER A 32 -3.37 4.83 9.23
C SER A 32 -4.87 4.90 9.51
N THR A 33 -5.59 3.77 9.44
CA THR A 33 -7.02 3.72 9.72
C THR A 33 -7.28 4.05 11.18
N PHE A 34 -6.60 3.38 12.13
CA PHE A 34 -6.75 3.65 13.56
C PHE A 34 -6.39 5.09 13.91
N HIS A 35 -5.32 5.64 13.32
CA HIS A 35 -5.00 7.04 13.49
C HIS A 35 -6.16 7.95 13.07
N SER A 36 -6.77 7.70 11.91
CA SER A 36 -7.91 8.47 11.41
C SER A 36 -9.14 8.35 12.32
N GLU A 37 -9.45 7.14 12.80
CA GLU A 37 -10.55 6.91 13.76
C GLU A 37 -10.33 7.71 15.05
N ASP A 38 -9.12 7.66 15.62
CA ASP A 38 -8.81 8.28 16.91
C ASP A 38 -8.79 9.82 16.86
N VAL A 39 -8.52 10.41 15.70
CA VAL A 39 -8.60 11.88 15.50
C VAL A 39 -9.96 12.35 15.00
N GLY A 40 -10.96 11.45 14.93
CA GLY A 40 -12.33 11.76 14.50
C GLY A 40 -12.48 11.99 13.00
N LEU A 41 -11.52 11.53 12.19
CA LEU A 41 -11.50 11.65 10.73
C LEU A 41 -11.58 10.28 10.04
N GLY A 42 -12.10 9.29 10.76
CA GLY A 42 -12.26 7.91 10.32
C GLY A 42 -13.32 7.72 9.24
N ILE A 43 -13.63 6.46 8.94
CA ILE A 43 -14.52 6.05 7.85
C ILE A 43 -15.91 6.70 8.00
N GLY A 44 -16.43 6.76 9.23
CA GLY A 44 -17.74 7.36 9.51
C GLY A 44 -17.81 8.84 9.14
N TYR A 45 -16.81 9.62 9.56
CA TYR A 45 -16.71 11.05 9.24
C TYR A 45 -16.57 11.27 7.73
N MET A 46 -15.69 10.52 7.07
CA MET A 46 -15.46 10.63 5.62
C MET A 46 -16.75 10.36 4.83
N LYS A 47 -17.51 9.34 5.25
CA LYS A 47 -18.82 9.02 4.67
C LYS A 47 -19.84 10.13 4.87
N GLU A 48 -19.89 10.74 6.06
CA GLU A 48 -20.81 11.84 6.37
C GLU A 48 -20.59 13.05 5.46
N ILE A 49 -19.33 13.39 5.19
CA ILE A 49 -18.98 14.53 4.33
C ILE A 49 -18.92 14.18 2.83
N GLY A 50 -19.21 12.92 2.45
CA GLY A 50 -19.23 12.47 1.06
C GLY A 50 -17.84 12.44 0.39
N GLN A 51 -16.77 12.22 1.16
CA GLN A 51 -15.39 12.23 0.66
C GLN A 51 -14.68 10.91 0.99
N VAL A 52 -13.60 10.62 0.26
CA VAL A 52 -12.78 9.41 0.49
C VAL A 52 -11.31 9.68 0.21
N TRP A 53 -10.45 9.08 1.02
CA TRP A 53 -9.02 9.00 0.73
C TRP A 53 -8.73 7.76 -0.11
N VAL A 54 -8.24 7.96 -1.32
CA VAL A 54 -7.81 6.87 -2.20
C VAL A 54 -6.29 6.80 -2.22
N LEU A 55 -5.76 5.63 -1.87
CA LEU A 55 -4.34 5.36 -1.96
C LEU A 55 -3.89 5.40 -3.42
N SER A 56 -2.91 6.25 -3.72
CA SER A 56 -2.37 6.44 -5.07
C SER A 56 -1.02 5.76 -5.27
N ALA A 57 -0.19 5.68 -4.22
CA ALA A 57 1.09 4.99 -4.33
C ALA A 57 1.61 4.48 -2.97
N TRP A 58 2.35 3.37 -3.02
CA TRP A 58 3.21 2.86 -1.95
C TRP A 58 4.67 2.83 -2.38
N GLN A 59 5.56 3.06 -1.41
CA GLN A 59 6.94 2.61 -1.39
C GLN A 59 7.19 1.99 -0.02
N ILE A 60 7.59 0.72 0.04
CA ILE A 60 7.94 0.00 1.27
C ILE A 60 9.37 -0.51 1.11
N VAL A 61 10.22 -0.17 2.07
CA VAL A 61 11.61 -0.64 2.17
C VAL A 61 11.73 -1.53 3.41
N VAL A 62 12.17 -2.77 3.21
CA VAL A 62 12.19 -3.84 4.22
C VAL A 62 13.62 -4.21 4.57
N ASN A 63 14.05 -3.88 5.77
CA ASN A 63 15.38 -4.24 6.29
C ASN A 63 15.44 -5.72 6.71
N ARG A 64 14.33 -6.26 7.24
CA ARG A 64 14.14 -7.69 7.53
C ARG A 64 12.66 -8.01 7.72
N TYR A 65 12.30 -9.28 7.61
CA TYR A 65 10.97 -9.75 7.99
C TYR A 65 11.03 -10.33 9.42
N PRO A 66 10.19 -9.86 10.36
CA PRO A 66 10.16 -10.34 11.74
C PRO A 66 9.60 -11.76 11.82
N GLN A 67 9.99 -12.51 12.86
CA GLN A 67 9.57 -13.89 13.06
C GLN A 67 8.23 -13.99 13.80
N LEU A 68 7.58 -15.15 13.68
CA LEU A 68 6.41 -15.51 14.48
C LEU A 68 6.61 -15.18 15.96
N GLY A 69 5.67 -14.44 16.53
CA GLY A 69 5.68 -14.10 17.95
C GLY A 69 6.64 -12.97 18.33
N GLU A 70 7.39 -12.39 17.40
CA GLU A 70 8.18 -11.19 17.64
C GLU A 70 7.25 -10.01 17.95
N LYS A 71 7.61 -9.19 18.94
CA LYS A 71 6.87 -7.97 19.26
C LYS A 71 7.37 -6.83 18.39
N VAL A 72 6.43 -6.04 17.90
CA VAL A 72 6.70 -4.96 16.95
C VAL A 72 5.88 -3.73 17.33
N ARG A 73 6.41 -2.56 17.00
CA ARG A 73 5.70 -1.29 17.09
C ARG A 73 5.48 -0.73 15.70
N ILE A 74 4.22 -0.46 15.36
CA ILE A 74 3.84 0.10 14.08
C ILE A 74 3.56 1.58 14.28
N VAL A 75 4.13 2.42 13.42
CA VAL A 75 4.07 3.88 13.51
C VAL A 75 3.61 4.45 12.18
N THR A 76 2.78 5.50 12.23
CA THR A 76 2.41 6.32 11.07
C THR A 76 2.60 7.80 11.36
N LEU A 77 3.06 8.53 10.34
CA LEU A 77 3.42 9.94 10.40
C LEU A 77 2.88 10.66 9.14
N PRO A 78 1.70 11.30 9.17
CA PRO A 78 1.33 12.24 8.12
C PRO A 78 2.35 13.38 8.14
N TYR A 79 3.06 13.63 7.05
CA TYR A 79 4.14 14.63 7.03
C TYR A 79 3.85 15.83 6.12
N GLU A 80 2.88 15.71 5.19
CA GLU A 80 2.49 16.81 4.33
C GLU A 80 1.05 16.65 3.84
N LEU A 81 0.29 17.75 3.82
CA LEU A 81 -1.02 17.85 3.16
C LEU A 81 -0.97 19.01 2.16
N LYS A 82 -1.08 18.70 0.87
CA LYS A 82 -0.91 19.66 -0.22
C LYS A 82 -2.08 19.60 -1.19
N ALA A 83 -2.88 20.67 -1.25
CA ALA A 83 -4.13 20.70 -2.01
C ALA A 83 -5.04 19.52 -1.66
N PHE A 84 -5.19 18.54 -2.53
CA PHE A 84 -5.97 17.30 -2.36
C PHE A 84 -5.10 16.07 -2.04
N LEU A 85 -3.79 16.25 -1.91
CA LEU A 85 -2.83 15.17 -1.67
C LEU A 85 -2.47 15.06 -0.19
N GLY A 86 -2.41 13.83 0.30
CA GLY A 86 -1.91 13.49 1.62
C GLY A 86 -0.67 12.60 1.54
N TYR A 87 0.40 13.03 2.17
CA TYR A 87 1.66 12.29 2.22
C TYR A 87 1.90 11.74 3.62
N ARG A 88 2.22 10.45 3.69
CA ARG A 88 2.29 9.73 4.96
C ARG A 88 3.44 8.74 4.95
N ASN A 89 4.23 8.77 6.02
CA ASN A 89 5.22 7.75 6.29
C ASN A 89 4.72 6.71 7.27
N PHE A 90 5.35 5.54 7.23
CA PHE A 90 5.14 4.46 8.18
C PHE A 90 6.47 3.82 8.55
N ALA A 91 6.49 3.19 9.71
CA ALA A 91 7.59 2.35 10.13
C ALA A 91 7.08 1.17 10.95
N MET A 92 7.77 0.04 10.82
CA MET A 92 7.70 -1.05 11.77
C MET A 92 9.04 -1.11 12.50
N LEU A 93 8.99 -1.12 13.83
CA LEU A 93 10.13 -1.14 14.72
C LEU A 93 10.11 -2.43 15.54
N ASP A 94 11.28 -2.96 15.88
CA ASP A 94 11.38 -4.05 16.86
C ASP A 94 11.41 -3.52 18.31
N GLU A 95 11.49 -4.43 19.30
CA GLU A 95 11.54 -4.06 20.72
C GLU A 95 12.77 -3.20 21.09
N LYS A 96 13.83 -3.20 20.28
CA LYS A 96 15.01 -2.36 20.49
C LYS A 96 14.87 -0.98 19.87
N GLY A 97 13.81 -0.73 19.12
CA GLY A 97 13.58 0.50 18.38
C GLY A 97 14.28 0.54 17.02
N GLU A 98 14.79 -0.59 16.53
CA GLU A 98 15.42 -0.68 15.22
C GLU A 98 14.37 -0.82 14.11
N TYR A 99 14.63 -0.20 12.96
CA TYR A 99 13.72 -0.26 11.82
C TYR A 99 13.73 -1.65 11.17
N ILE A 100 12.59 -2.34 11.26
CA ILE A 100 12.27 -3.53 10.47
C ILE A 100 11.92 -3.12 9.04
N ALA A 101 11.09 -2.10 8.89
CA ALA A 101 10.69 -1.55 7.61
C ALA A 101 10.32 -0.07 7.72
N LYS A 102 10.50 0.67 6.62
CA LYS A 102 10.05 2.05 6.45
C LYS A 102 9.18 2.12 5.20
N ALA A 103 8.18 2.99 5.21
CA ALA A 103 7.33 3.18 4.05
C ALA A 103 6.93 4.64 3.85
N ASN A 104 6.56 4.94 2.61
CA ASN A 104 5.98 6.20 2.18
C ASN A 104 4.75 5.89 1.32
N SER A 105 3.67 6.63 1.53
CA SER A 105 2.50 6.58 0.65
C SER A 105 1.96 7.95 0.31
N LEU A 106 1.25 7.97 -0.82
CA LEU A 106 0.54 9.10 -1.35
C LEU A 106 -0.95 8.77 -1.45
N TRP A 107 -1.78 9.69 -0.97
CA TRP A 107 -3.22 9.58 -0.98
C TRP A 107 -3.82 10.78 -1.73
N SER A 108 -4.93 10.54 -2.43
CA SER A 108 -5.73 11.57 -3.08
C SER A 108 -7.10 11.64 -2.42
N LEU A 109 -7.51 12.83 -2.01
CA LEU A 109 -8.83 13.10 -1.47
C LEU A 109 -9.81 13.35 -2.60
N LEU A 110 -10.85 12.53 -2.71
CA LEU A 110 -11.87 12.61 -3.75
C LEU A 110 -13.26 12.84 -3.15
N ASP A 111 -14.09 13.56 -3.89
CA ASP A 111 -15.54 13.58 -3.69
C ASP A 111 -16.14 12.28 -4.24
N VAL A 112 -16.95 11.60 -3.43
CA VAL A 112 -17.49 10.28 -3.79
C VAL A 112 -18.50 10.38 -4.94
N ALA A 113 -19.31 11.44 -4.99
CA ALA A 113 -20.36 11.58 -5.99
C ALA A 113 -19.81 11.91 -7.39
N THR A 114 -18.75 12.72 -7.46
CA THR A 114 -18.17 13.20 -8.71
C THR A 114 -16.90 12.49 -9.12
N GLY A 115 -16.24 11.77 -8.19
CA GLY A 115 -14.93 11.17 -8.37
C GLY A 115 -13.79 12.18 -8.53
N LYS A 116 -14.04 13.48 -8.28
CA LYS A 116 -13.07 14.55 -8.52
C LYS A 116 -12.27 14.89 -7.27
N PRO A 117 -11.02 15.37 -7.41
CA PRO A 117 -10.22 15.80 -6.28
C PRO A 117 -10.86 16.95 -5.49
N VAL A 118 -10.78 16.87 -4.17
CA VAL A 118 -11.25 17.92 -3.25
C VAL A 118 -10.09 18.39 -2.37
N ILE A 119 -10.05 19.70 -2.12
CA ILE A 119 -9.02 20.29 -1.26
C ILE A 119 -9.21 19.83 0.18
N VAL A 120 -8.11 19.41 0.81
CA VAL A 120 -8.05 19.05 2.22
C VAL A 120 -8.54 20.21 3.09
N ASN A 121 -9.57 19.92 3.90
CA ASN A 121 -10.24 20.88 4.77
C ASN A 121 -9.46 21.14 6.07
N GLU A 122 -9.91 22.11 6.86
CA GLU A 122 -9.24 22.52 8.10
C GLU A 122 -9.25 21.42 9.17
N ALA A 123 -10.35 20.67 9.31
CA ALA A 123 -10.45 19.56 10.25
C ALA A 123 -9.36 18.51 9.98
N MET A 124 -9.15 18.17 8.70
CA MET A 124 -8.09 17.26 8.27
C MET A 124 -6.69 17.82 8.51
N ARG A 125 -6.46 19.13 8.28
CA ARG A 125 -5.17 19.77 8.59
C ARG A 125 -4.84 19.72 10.06
N LYS A 126 -5.86 19.85 10.92
CA LYS A 126 -5.71 19.79 12.38
C LYS A 126 -5.52 18.35 12.86
N GLY A 127 -6.33 17.40 12.39
CA GLY A 127 -6.26 16.00 12.81
C GLY A 127 -5.04 15.26 12.27
N TYR A 128 -4.60 15.58 11.05
CA TYR A 128 -3.38 15.05 10.44
C TYR A 128 -2.24 16.06 10.50
N ALA A 129 -2.01 16.63 11.69
CA ALA A 129 -0.91 17.57 11.92
C ALA A 129 0.41 16.96 11.42
N ALA A 130 1.19 17.77 10.69
CA ALA A 130 2.40 17.31 10.03
C ALA A 130 3.47 16.88 11.05
N ASP A 131 3.89 15.63 10.95
CA ASP A 131 5.03 15.05 11.64
C ASP A 131 6.32 15.24 10.85
N LYS A 132 7.46 14.98 11.51
CA LYS A 132 8.76 14.93 10.84
C LYS A 132 8.79 13.78 9.84
N LYS A 133 9.00 14.13 8.57
CA LYS A 133 9.23 13.19 7.47
C LYS A 133 10.36 12.21 7.83
N LEU A 134 10.15 10.92 7.58
CA LEU A 134 11.15 9.88 7.85
C LEU A 134 12.38 10.06 6.96
N ASP A 135 13.54 9.78 7.55
CA ASP A 135 14.80 9.68 6.82
C ASP A 135 14.87 8.32 6.10
N MET A 136 14.68 8.34 4.79
CA MET A 136 14.75 7.19 3.88
C MET A 136 14.95 7.68 2.44
N ASP A 137 15.39 6.81 1.56
CA ASP A 137 15.45 7.11 0.12
C ASP A 137 14.04 7.11 -0.48
N TYR A 138 13.61 8.26 -1.02
CA TYR A 138 12.30 8.41 -1.63
C TYR A 138 12.37 8.09 -3.11
N ALA A 139 11.76 6.98 -3.50
CA ALA A 139 11.66 6.60 -4.90
C ALA A 139 10.53 7.38 -5.60
N PRO A 140 10.60 7.55 -6.93
CA PRO A 140 9.51 8.15 -7.70
C PRO A 140 8.19 7.38 -7.51
N ARG A 141 7.09 8.12 -7.39
CA ARG A 141 5.73 7.53 -7.30
C ARG A 141 5.28 6.84 -8.59
N LYS A 142 5.79 7.29 -9.73
CA LYS A 142 5.42 6.78 -11.05
C LYS A 142 6.36 5.64 -11.39
N ILE A 143 5.79 4.51 -11.80
CA ILE A 143 6.53 3.35 -12.26
C ILE A 143 6.43 3.33 -13.78
N THR A 144 7.57 3.47 -14.44
CA THR A 144 7.66 3.30 -15.90
C THR A 144 7.77 1.81 -16.17
N VAL A 145 6.77 1.24 -16.84
CA VAL A 145 6.77 -0.15 -17.29
C VAL A 145 7.49 -0.22 -18.63
N PRO A 146 8.68 -0.86 -18.72
CA PRO A 146 9.40 -1.00 -19.98
C PRO A 146 8.67 -1.92 -20.98
N GLU A 147 8.99 -1.78 -22.26
CA GLU A 147 8.62 -2.77 -23.27
C GLU A 147 9.44 -4.06 -23.09
N GLY A 148 9.03 -5.14 -23.78
CA GLY A 148 9.75 -6.42 -23.76
C GLY A 148 9.39 -7.36 -22.59
N GLY A 149 8.38 -7.01 -21.80
CA GLY A 149 7.75 -7.91 -20.84
C GLY A 149 6.86 -8.97 -21.49
N GLN A 150 6.37 -9.89 -20.66
CA GLN A 150 5.52 -11.01 -21.03
C GLN A 150 4.11 -10.79 -20.50
N LEU A 151 3.11 -10.90 -21.38
CA LEU A 151 1.70 -10.99 -20.98
C LEU A 151 1.39 -12.43 -20.55
N LEU A 152 0.78 -12.59 -19.39
CA LEU A 152 0.45 -13.89 -18.79
C LEU A 152 -1.06 -14.12 -18.75
N GLU A 153 -1.43 -15.32 -18.29
CA GLU A 153 -2.82 -15.75 -18.21
C GLU A 153 -3.69 -14.77 -17.40
N PRO A 154 -4.91 -14.45 -17.88
CA PRO A 154 -5.77 -13.51 -17.19
C PRO A 154 -6.28 -14.05 -15.85
N ILE A 155 -6.39 -13.15 -14.87
CA ILE A 155 -6.97 -13.44 -13.55
C ILE A 155 -8.31 -12.74 -13.43
N VAL A 156 -9.34 -13.49 -13.07
CA VAL A 156 -10.67 -12.94 -12.80
C VAL A 156 -10.76 -12.52 -11.33
N VAL A 157 -11.13 -11.27 -11.07
CA VAL A 157 -11.36 -10.78 -9.71
C VAL A 157 -12.48 -11.55 -9.03
N LYS A 158 -12.17 -12.13 -7.86
CA LYS A 158 -13.11 -12.91 -7.04
C LYS A 158 -13.48 -12.16 -5.76
N LYS A 159 -14.54 -12.64 -5.11
CA LYS A 159 -15.10 -12.03 -3.88
C LYS A 159 -14.06 -11.82 -2.78
N HIS A 160 -13.10 -12.74 -2.62
CA HIS A 160 -12.07 -12.65 -1.58
C HIS A 160 -10.97 -11.61 -1.88
N HIS A 161 -10.90 -11.08 -3.11
CA HIS A 161 -10.02 -9.96 -3.43
C HIS A 161 -10.59 -8.61 -2.95
N LEU A 162 -11.90 -8.53 -2.68
CA LEU A 162 -12.60 -7.28 -2.44
C LEU A 162 -12.49 -6.84 -0.97
N ASP A 163 -12.45 -5.53 -0.75
CA ASP A 163 -12.59 -4.92 0.57
C ASP A 163 -14.04 -4.45 0.84
N THR A 164 -14.23 -3.73 1.96
CA THR A 164 -15.53 -3.20 2.39
C THR A 164 -16.15 -2.18 1.43
N ASN A 165 -15.38 -1.66 0.47
CA ASN A 165 -15.84 -0.73 -0.54
C ASN A 165 -16.14 -1.43 -1.88
N HIS A 166 -16.15 -2.77 -1.90
CA HIS A 166 -16.51 -3.61 -3.05
C HIS A 166 -15.57 -3.50 -4.26
N HIS A 167 -14.36 -3.01 -4.05
CA HIS A 167 -13.28 -3.05 -5.04
C HIS A 167 -12.10 -3.88 -4.50
N VAL A 168 -11.19 -4.27 -5.38
CA VAL A 168 -10.00 -5.04 -4.99
C VAL A 168 -9.21 -4.26 -3.94
N ASN A 169 -8.91 -4.93 -2.83
CA ASN A 169 -8.09 -4.35 -1.77
C ASN A 169 -6.66 -4.07 -2.28
N ASN A 170 -6.07 -2.96 -1.87
CA ASN A 170 -4.75 -2.54 -2.32
C ASN A 170 -3.64 -3.58 -2.05
N GLY A 171 -3.72 -4.34 -0.96
CA GLY A 171 -2.80 -5.44 -0.66
C GLY A 171 -3.02 -6.66 -1.56
N GLN A 172 -4.25 -6.90 -2.04
CA GLN A 172 -4.55 -8.03 -2.93
C GLN A 172 -3.95 -7.84 -4.32
N TYR A 173 -3.90 -6.60 -4.82
CA TYR A 173 -3.11 -6.30 -6.01
C TYR A 173 -1.63 -6.67 -5.86
N VAL A 174 -1.04 -6.38 -4.70
CA VAL A 174 0.36 -6.72 -4.40
C VAL A 174 0.54 -8.23 -4.29
N ASN A 175 -0.39 -8.95 -3.66
CA ASN A 175 -0.38 -10.42 -3.61
C ASN A 175 -0.41 -11.04 -5.00
N ILE A 176 -1.35 -10.60 -5.85
CA ILE A 176 -1.44 -11.09 -7.24
C ILE A 176 -0.12 -10.82 -7.98
N ALA A 177 0.45 -9.63 -7.81
CA ALA A 177 1.72 -9.29 -8.46
C ALA A 177 2.91 -10.13 -7.93
N MET A 178 2.89 -10.52 -6.66
CA MET A 178 3.93 -11.37 -6.05
C MET A 178 3.93 -12.81 -6.58
N GLU A 179 2.82 -13.32 -7.12
CA GLU A 179 2.76 -14.68 -7.68
C GLU A 179 3.69 -14.88 -8.89
N TYR A 180 4.18 -13.80 -9.47
CA TYR A 180 5.10 -13.81 -10.62
C TYR A 180 6.57 -13.65 -10.24
N LEU A 181 6.88 -13.58 -8.95
CA LEU A 181 8.25 -13.54 -8.46
C LEU A 181 8.79 -14.97 -8.31
N PRO A 182 10.11 -15.19 -8.51
CA PRO A 182 10.75 -16.44 -8.13
C PRO A 182 10.57 -16.77 -6.64
N ASP A 183 10.49 -18.05 -6.29
CA ASP A 183 10.29 -18.50 -4.91
C ASP A 183 11.38 -18.03 -3.93
N ASP A 184 12.61 -17.85 -4.41
CA ASP A 184 13.77 -17.38 -3.64
C ASP A 184 13.95 -15.85 -3.66
N PHE A 185 13.01 -15.12 -4.26
CA PHE A 185 13.08 -13.68 -4.39
C PHE A 185 12.77 -12.98 -3.06
N VAL A 186 13.81 -12.43 -2.41
CA VAL A 186 13.64 -11.66 -1.16
C VAL A 186 13.36 -10.19 -1.48
N ILE A 187 12.11 -9.77 -1.32
CA ILE A 187 11.70 -8.38 -1.56
C ILE A 187 12.31 -7.47 -0.47
N ARG A 188 13.20 -6.55 -0.87
CA ARG A 188 13.75 -5.48 -0.02
C ARG A 188 13.15 -4.12 -0.29
N GLN A 189 12.63 -3.90 -1.49
CA GLN A 189 11.80 -2.75 -1.77
C GLN A 189 10.60 -3.17 -2.62
N MET A 190 9.42 -2.65 -2.27
CA MET A 190 8.22 -2.71 -3.10
C MET A 190 7.71 -1.31 -3.37
N ARG A 191 7.35 -1.03 -4.63
CA ARG A 191 6.57 0.16 -5.00
C ARG A 191 5.28 -0.26 -5.67
N ALA A 192 4.20 0.45 -5.43
CA ALA A 192 2.95 0.28 -6.15
C ALA A 192 2.42 1.65 -6.61
N GLU A 193 1.98 1.74 -7.86
CA GLU A 193 1.29 2.90 -8.45
C GLU A 193 -0.12 2.47 -8.84
N TYR A 194 -1.13 2.95 -8.10
CA TYR A 194 -2.54 2.63 -8.34
C TYR A 194 -3.17 3.67 -9.26
N LYS A 195 -3.84 3.21 -10.32
CA LYS A 195 -4.39 4.08 -11.40
C LYS A 195 -5.89 3.92 -11.59
N LYS A 196 -6.40 2.70 -11.40
CA LYS A 196 -7.82 2.37 -11.56
C LYS A 196 -8.23 1.32 -10.53
N GLN A 197 -9.46 1.40 -10.07
CA GLN A 197 -10.09 0.37 -9.22
C GLN A 197 -10.63 -0.77 -10.08
N ALA A 198 -10.44 -2.00 -9.63
CA ALA A 198 -11.06 -3.20 -10.19
C ALA A 198 -12.18 -3.69 -9.28
N PHE A 199 -13.22 -4.24 -9.88
CA PHE A 199 -14.44 -4.72 -9.25
C PHE A 199 -14.60 -6.23 -9.44
N LEU A 200 -15.62 -6.81 -8.81
CA LEU A 200 -15.94 -8.22 -8.99
C LEU A 200 -16.09 -8.56 -10.48
N GLU A 201 -15.53 -9.70 -10.89
CA GLU A 201 -15.56 -10.20 -12.28
C GLU A 201 -14.71 -9.43 -13.29
N ASP A 202 -14.11 -8.29 -12.93
CA ASP A 202 -13.09 -7.66 -13.77
C ASP A 202 -11.95 -8.66 -14.04
N VAL A 203 -11.38 -8.56 -15.24
CA VAL A 203 -10.29 -9.40 -15.69
C VAL A 203 -8.99 -8.58 -15.67
N LEU A 204 -8.00 -9.08 -14.96
CA LEU A 204 -6.66 -8.51 -14.88
C LEU A 204 -5.73 -9.34 -15.76
N HIS A 205 -5.03 -8.67 -16.67
CA HIS A 205 -4.00 -9.25 -17.50
C HIS A 205 -2.63 -8.89 -16.92
N PRO A 206 -1.88 -9.84 -16.34
CA PRO A 206 -0.56 -9.56 -15.80
C PRO A 206 0.46 -9.39 -16.93
N TYR A 207 1.14 -8.26 -16.94
CA TYR A 207 2.29 -7.99 -17.81
C TYR A 207 3.55 -7.88 -16.95
N VAL A 208 4.45 -8.85 -17.09
CA VAL A 208 5.62 -9.04 -16.24
C VAL A 208 6.88 -8.64 -16.99
N VAL A 209 7.66 -7.73 -16.42
CA VAL A 209 8.94 -7.27 -16.95
C VAL A 209 10.04 -7.62 -15.96
N HIS A 210 11.03 -8.38 -16.42
CA HIS A 210 12.28 -8.57 -15.69
C HIS A 210 13.21 -7.37 -15.94
N THR A 211 13.78 -6.83 -14.87
CA THR A 211 14.74 -5.71 -14.90
C THR A 211 16.07 -6.17 -14.33
N GLU A 212 17.12 -5.35 -14.45
CA GLU A 212 18.44 -5.70 -13.90
C GLU A 212 18.42 -5.95 -12.39
N ASN A 213 17.53 -5.27 -11.65
CA ASN A 213 17.52 -5.28 -10.17
C ASN A 213 16.23 -5.85 -9.56
N GLY A 214 15.38 -6.48 -10.37
CA GLY A 214 14.10 -7.02 -9.89
C GLY A 214 13.01 -7.12 -10.95
N TYR A 215 11.75 -6.98 -10.55
CA TYR A 215 10.60 -7.22 -11.42
C TYR A 215 9.61 -6.06 -11.38
N ILE A 216 8.99 -5.78 -12.52
CA ILE A 216 7.82 -4.89 -12.62
C ILE A 216 6.65 -5.71 -13.14
N ILE A 217 5.55 -5.71 -12.39
CA ILE A 217 4.30 -6.36 -12.77
C ILE A 217 3.23 -5.29 -12.94
N CYS A 218 2.71 -5.20 -14.15
CA CYS A 218 1.58 -4.34 -14.49
C CYS A 218 0.32 -5.18 -14.61
N LEU A 219 -0.64 -4.99 -13.71
CA LEU A 219 -1.96 -5.60 -13.84
C LEU A 219 -2.83 -4.64 -14.64
N GLN A 220 -3.15 -5.03 -15.88
CA GLN A 220 -3.84 -4.17 -16.86
C GLN A 220 -5.14 -4.80 -17.36
N ASP A 221 -6.01 -4.00 -17.99
CA ASP A 221 -7.19 -4.52 -18.68
C ASP A 221 -6.84 -5.09 -20.07
N GLU A 222 -7.85 -5.59 -20.78
CA GLU A 222 -7.72 -6.14 -22.15
C GLU A 222 -7.14 -5.14 -23.17
N GLU A 223 -7.31 -3.83 -22.92
CA GLU A 223 -6.79 -2.75 -23.77
C GLU A 223 -5.37 -2.32 -23.37
N GLY A 224 -4.76 -2.99 -22.39
CA GLY A 224 -3.43 -2.67 -21.88
C GLY A 224 -3.42 -1.44 -20.95
N ARG A 225 -4.57 -0.98 -20.46
CA ARG A 225 -4.63 0.14 -19.51
C ARG A 225 -4.36 -0.38 -18.09
N PRO A 226 -3.39 0.19 -17.37
CA PRO A 226 -3.01 -0.30 -16.05
C PRO A 226 -4.07 -0.02 -14.98
N TYR A 227 -4.40 -1.05 -14.19
CA TYR A 227 -5.02 -0.88 -12.87
C TYR A 227 -3.97 -0.48 -11.84
N VAL A 228 -2.86 -1.23 -11.81
CA VAL A 228 -1.74 -1.02 -10.91
C VAL A 228 -0.46 -1.48 -11.58
N SER A 229 0.62 -0.75 -11.31
CA SER A 229 1.98 -1.21 -11.59
C SER A 229 2.69 -1.42 -10.27
N VAL A 230 3.33 -2.57 -10.09
CA VAL A 230 4.05 -2.94 -8.87
C VAL A 230 5.50 -3.27 -9.24
N GLU A 231 6.46 -2.67 -8.55
CA GLU A 231 7.88 -2.97 -8.70
C GLU A 231 8.40 -3.63 -7.44
N PHE A 232 9.19 -4.70 -7.61
CA PHE A 232 9.86 -5.42 -6.55
C PHE A 232 11.37 -5.42 -6.80
N LEU A 233 12.15 -4.98 -5.82
CA LEU A 233 13.62 -5.00 -5.85
C LEU A 233 14.16 -5.84 -4.69
N GLN A 234 15.33 -6.44 -4.90
CA GLN A 234 16.13 -7.13 -3.87
C GLN A 234 17.10 -6.19 -3.15
#